data_AF-A0A3S0FSP5-F1
#
_entry.id   AF-A0A3S0FSP5-F1
#
_cell.length_a   1.000
_cell.length_b   1.000
_cell.length_c   1.000
_cell.angle_alpha   90.00
_cell.angle_beta   90.00
_cell.angle_gamma   90.00
#
_symmetry.space_group_name_H-M   'P 1'
#
loop_
_entity.id
_entity.type
_entity.pdbx_description
1 polymer ?
#
loop_
_entity_poly.entity_id
_entity_poly.type
_entity_poly.pdbx_seq_one_letter_code
_entity_poly.pdbx_strand_id
1 'polypeptide(L)'
;MPADMRAWSPLARAQAIEIATFMSPYLLSCQGDRVSLGHGVEARYPFLDPRVIDFAQGLPSNLKLSGLKDKLILRKLGARHLPQDISARPKQPYRAPTTTSFFGPGAPGYVRELLSPDMLAAHGLVEVEPTRMLAEKAWAREGRLSGEREEMALIGILSLQILAHWLRHELPQTVAAETKRLRTGAPSVIIDRCAA
;
A
#
# COMPACT_ATOMS: atom_id res chain seq x y z
N MET A 1 9.25 -5.39 -21.44
CA MET A 1 10.26 -4.31 -21.32
C MET A 1 10.77 -3.96 -22.71
N PRO A 2 11.10 -2.69 -22.98
CA PRO A 2 11.65 -2.26 -24.27
C PRO A 2 12.94 -2.99 -24.61
N ALA A 3 13.11 -3.37 -25.89
CA ALA A 3 14.24 -4.18 -26.34
C ALA A 3 15.59 -3.44 -26.24
N ASP A 4 15.56 -2.11 -26.35
CA ASP A 4 16.70 -1.21 -26.33
C ASP A 4 17.06 -0.69 -24.93
N MET A 5 16.33 -1.10 -23.88
CA MET A 5 16.47 -0.59 -22.51
C MET A 5 17.91 -0.69 -21.97
N ARG A 6 18.73 -1.63 -22.46
CA ARG A 6 20.15 -1.76 -22.06
C ARG A 6 21.01 -0.56 -22.47
N ALA A 7 20.66 0.14 -23.54
CA ALA A 7 21.37 1.31 -24.03
C ALA A 7 21.02 2.60 -23.24
N TRP A 8 19.95 2.56 -22.45
CA TRP A 8 19.50 3.72 -21.67
C TRP A 8 20.40 3.98 -20.46
N SER A 9 20.35 5.20 -19.92
CA SER A 9 21.08 5.53 -18.70
C SER A 9 20.62 4.65 -17.52
N PRO A 10 21.48 4.36 -16.53
CA PRO A 10 21.09 3.57 -15.36
C PRO A 10 19.85 4.11 -14.64
N LEU A 11 19.73 5.45 -14.57
CA LEU A 11 18.55 6.10 -13.99
C LEU A 11 17.29 5.82 -14.80
N ALA A 12 17.33 5.98 -16.12
CA ALA A 12 16.17 5.72 -16.98
C ALA A 12 15.72 4.26 -16.90
N ARG A 13 16.67 3.31 -16.84
CA ARG A 13 16.39 1.89 -16.62
C ARG A 13 15.71 1.64 -15.29
N ALA A 14 16.22 2.23 -14.20
CA ALA A 14 15.62 2.10 -12.88
C ALA A 14 14.21 2.70 -12.82
N GLN A 15 13.98 3.85 -13.45
CA GLN A 15 12.66 4.46 -13.55
C GLN A 15 11.68 3.58 -14.33
N ALA A 16 12.08 3.02 -15.46
CA ALA A 16 11.23 2.14 -16.26
C ALA A 16 10.82 0.87 -15.49
N ILE A 17 11.76 0.27 -14.75
CA ILE A 17 11.47 -0.87 -13.88
C ILE A 17 10.50 -0.46 -12.78
N GLU A 18 10.76 0.63 -12.07
CA GLU A 18 9.90 1.10 -10.97
C GLU A 18 8.48 1.40 -11.46
N ILE A 19 8.33 2.04 -12.62
CA ILE A 19 7.03 2.35 -13.23
C ILE A 19 6.24 1.05 -13.48
N ALA A 20 6.91 0.04 -14.05
CA ALA A 20 6.27 -1.21 -14.45
C ALA A 20 6.00 -2.17 -13.28
N THR A 21 6.86 -2.20 -12.26
CA THR A 21 6.80 -3.22 -11.19
C THR A 21 6.24 -2.69 -9.87
N PHE A 22 6.28 -1.37 -9.64
CA PHE A 22 5.88 -0.77 -8.38
C PHE A 22 4.79 0.29 -8.57
N MET A 23 5.02 1.29 -9.44
CA MET A 23 4.08 2.40 -9.57
C MET A 23 2.72 1.94 -10.10
N SER A 24 2.68 1.28 -11.25
CA SER A 24 1.41 0.86 -11.86
C SER A 24 0.68 -0.23 -11.06
N PRO A 25 1.28 -1.40 -10.77
CA PRO A 25 0.53 -2.50 -10.14
C PRO A 25 0.25 -2.29 -8.66
N TYR A 26 1.03 -1.45 -7.96
CA TYR A 26 0.90 -1.27 -6.51
C TYR A 26 0.51 0.15 -6.11
N LEU A 27 1.28 1.19 -6.48
CA LEU A 27 0.97 2.55 -6.03
C LEU A 27 -0.35 3.07 -6.61
N LEU A 28 -0.51 3.05 -7.93
CA LEU A 28 -1.71 3.58 -8.58
C LEU A 28 -2.92 2.68 -8.33
N SER A 29 -2.76 1.36 -8.45
CA SER A 29 -3.85 0.42 -8.22
C SER A 29 -4.27 0.35 -6.74
N CYS A 30 -3.39 -0.16 -5.88
CA CYS A 30 -3.75 -0.50 -4.49
C CYS A 30 -3.88 0.72 -3.58
N GLN A 31 -3.08 1.77 -3.80
CA GLN A 31 -3.07 2.96 -2.93
C GLN A 31 -3.79 4.17 -3.53
N GLY A 32 -4.06 4.15 -4.84
CA GLY A 32 -4.75 5.21 -5.56
C GLY A 32 -6.17 4.80 -5.92
N ASP A 33 -6.34 4.35 -7.16
CA ASP A 33 -7.60 4.17 -7.87
C ASP A 33 -8.60 3.29 -7.11
N ARG A 34 -8.17 2.18 -6.52
CA ARG A 34 -9.09 1.29 -5.79
C ARG A 34 -9.68 1.97 -4.55
N VAL A 35 -8.88 2.76 -3.86
CA VAL A 35 -9.30 3.45 -2.64
C VAL A 35 -10.22 4.62 -2.99
N SER A 36 -9.88 5.40 -4.01
CA SER A 36 -10.66 6.56 -4.45
C SER A 36 -12.00 6.14 -5.08
N LEU A 37 -11.98 5.24 -6.06
CA LEU A 37 -13.19 4.77 -6.74
C LEU A 37 -14.10 3.97 -5.82
N GLY A 38 -13.54 3.28 -4.81
CA GLY A 38 -14.32 2.63 -3.75
C GLY A 38 -15.23 3.60 -2.98
N HIS A 39 -14.95 4.90 -3.05
CA HIS A 39 -15.74 5.97 -2.44
C HIS A 39 -16.35 6.93 -3.48
N GLY A 40 -16.41 6.53 -4.76
CA GLY A 40 -16.95 7.35 -5.83
C GLY A 40 -16.13 8.60 -6.15
N VAL A 41 -14.85 8.65 -5.76
CA VAL A 41 -13.95 9.77 -6.01
C VAL A 41 -13.03 9.45 -7.18
N GLU A 42 -12.96 10.33 -8.18
CA GLU A 42 -12.00 10.22 -9.28
C GLU A 42 -10.69 10.92 -8.91
N ALA A 43 -9.59 10.16 -8.84
CA ALA A 43 -8.25 10.71 -8.64
C ALA A 43 -7.63 11.14 -9.98
N ARG A 44 -6.99 12.32 -10.02
CA ARG A 44 -6.23 12.81 -11.18
C ARG A 44 -4.76 12.97 -10.78
N TYR A 45 -3.85 12.53 -11.64
CA TYR A 45 -2.41 12.53 -11.38
C TYR A 45 -1.66 13.41 -12.41
N PRO A 46 -1.56 14.74 -12.20
CA PRO A 46 -0.99 15.67 -13.20
C PRO A 46 0.45 15.34 -13.64
N PHE A 47 1.25 14.75 -12.77
CA PHE A 47 2.62 14.34 -13.10
C PHE A 47 2.70 13.13 -14.05
N LEU A 48 1.58 12.43 -14.25
CA LEU A 48 1.47 11.30 -15.18
C LEU A 48 0.85 11.71 -16.52
N ASP A 49 0.64 13.01 -16.77
CA ASP A 49 0.26 13.49 -18.10
C ASP A 49 1.34 13.07 -19.12
N PRO A 50 0.96 12.48 -20.27
CA PRO A 50 1.92 12.04 -21.28
C PRO A 50 2.91 13.14 -21.71
N ARG A 51 2.47 14.39 -21.80
CA ARG A 51 3.33 15.52 -22.18
C ARG A 51 4.38 15.83 -21.13
N VAL A 52 4.03 15.66 -19.85
CA VAL A 52 4.96 15.82 -18.73
C VAL A 52 5.97 14.68 -18.73
N ILE A 53 5.52 13.45 -18.99
CA ILE A 53 6.38 12.28 -19.11
C ILE A 53 7.36 12.44 -20.27
N ASP A 54 6.90 12.83 -21.46
CA ASP A 54 7.74 13.02 -22.65
C ASP A 54 8.82 14.08 -22.41
N PHE A 55 8.43 15.23 -21.84
CA PHE A 55 9.36 16.26 -21.42
C PHE A 55 10.38 15.70 -20.41
N ALA A 56 9.91 14.99 -19.38
CA ALA A 56 10.77 14.42 -18.36
C ALA A 56 11.73 13.36 -18.92
N GLN A 57 11.31 12.56 -19.90
CA GLN A 57 12.18 11.57 -20.55
C GLN A 57 13.35 12.23 -21.28
N GLY A 58 13.11 13.35 -21.96
CA GLY A 58 14.15 14.13 -22.66
C GLY A 58 15.17 14.83 -21.75
N LEU A 59 14.92 14.93 -20.43
CA LEU A 59 15.83 15.62 -19.52
C LEU A 59 17.12 14.81 -19.25
N PRO A 60 18.30 15.46 -19.28
CA PRO A 60 19.54 14.89 -18.77
C PRO A 60 19.40 14.34 -17.35
N SER A 61 20.00 13.17 -17.09
CA SER A 61 19.84 12.46 -15.82
C SER A 61 20.34 13.28 -14.61
N ASN A 62 21.39 14.09 -14.79
CA ASN A 62 21.94 14.97 -13.75
C ASN A 62 20.98 16.12 -13.33
N LEU A 63 19.97 16.44 -14.14
CA LEU A 63 18.91 17.39 -13.77
C LEU A 63 17.78 16.74 -12.96
N LYS A 64 17.72 15.41 -12.96
CA LYS A 64 16.77 14.61 -12.17
C LYS A 64 17.37 14.19 -10.83
N LEU A 65 18.62 13.73 -10.85
CA LEU A 65 19.34 13.18 -9.72
C LEU A 65 20.84 13.54 -9.82
N SER A 66 21.41 14.10 -8.76
CA SER A 66 22.86 14.32 -8.64
C SER A 66 23.35 13.85 -7.27
N GLY A 67 24.08 12.72 -7.24
CA GLY A 67 24.41 12.05 -5.99
C GLY A 67 23.15 11.67 -5.23
N LEU A 68 23.04 12.08 -3.97
CA LEU A 68 21.86 11.86 -3.12
C LEU A 68 20.78 12.95 -3.25
N LYS A 69 20.99 13.97 -4.10
CA LYS A 69 20.02 15.05 -4.30
C LYS A 69 19.05 14.69 -5.42
N ASP A 70 17.81 14.36 -5.03
CA ASP A 70 16.72 14.04 -5.94
C ASP A 70 15.95 15.27 -6.42
N LYS A 71 15.14 15.07 -7.47
CA LYS A 71 14.13 16.02 -7.94
C LYS A 71 14.70 17.42 -8.24
N LEU A 72 15.95 17.52 -8.69
CA LEU A 72 16.66 18.81 -8.76
C LEU A 72 15.92 19.89 -9.56
N ILE A 73 15.53 19.58 -10.80
CA ILE A 73 14.75 20.51 -11.62
C ILE A 73 13.38 20.85 -11.00
N LEU A 74 12.72 19.86 -10.40
CA LEU A 74 11.42 20.04 -9.77
C LEU A 74 11.50 20.89 -8.49
N ARG A 75 12.58 20.74 -7.70
CA ARG A 75 12.86 21.58 -6.53
C ARG A 75 13.16 23.02 -6.92
N LYS A 76 13.94 23.23 -7.99
CA LYS A 76 14.19 24.57 -8.54
C LYS A 76 12.90 25.24 -9.03
N LEU A 77 12.02 24.49 -9.67
CA LEU A 77 10.70 24.99 -10.05
C LEU A 77 9.83 25.29 -8.83
N GLY A 78 9.76 24.34 -7.87
CA GLY A 78 8.98 24.48 -6.65
C GLY A 78 9.39 25.70 -5.81
N ALA A 79 10.69 26.02 -5.72
CA ALA A 79 11.20 27.18 -5.01
C ALA A 79 10.71 28.54 -5.57
N ARG A 80 10.16 28.58 -6.79
CA ARG A 80 9.54 29.78 -7.37
C ARG A 80 8.11 30.01 -6.88
N HIS A 81 7.47 28.96 -6.38
CA HIS A 81 6.03 28.94 -6.06
C HIS A 81 5.73 28.57 -4.61
N LEU A 82 6.69 27.96 -3.91
CA LEU A 82 6.51 27.41 -2.57
C LEU A 82 7.57 27.97 -1.61
N PRO A 83 7.23 28.12 -0.32
CA PRO A 83 8.20 28.45 0.72
C PRO A 83 9.41 27.51 0.76
N GLN A 84 10.52 28.00 1.31
CA GLN A 84 11.81 27.29 1.29
C GLN A 84 11.78 26.00 2.10
N ASP A 85 11.08 26.00 3.24
CA ASP A 85 10.87 24.84 4.11
C ASP A 85 10.12 23.70 3.39
N ILE A 86 9.22 24.01 2.45
CA ILE A 86 8.52 23.02 1.62
C ILE A 86 9.37 22.58 0.43
N SER A 87 9.92 23.52 -0.33
CA SER A 87 10.68 23.22 -1.57
C SER A 87 12.01 22.50 -1.30
N ALA A 88 12.68 22.80 -0.18
CA ALA A 88 13.90 22.15 0.25
C ALA A 88 13.65 20.89 1.12
N ARG A 89 12.39 20.56 1.43
CA ARG A 89 12.06 19.44 2.32
C ARG A 89 12.63 18.12 1.78
N PRO A 90 13.28 17.31 2.63
CA PRO A 90 13.70 15.96 2.25
C PRO A 90 12.51 15.13 1.72
N LYS A 91 12.75 14.31 0.70
CA LYS A 91 11.73 13.36 0.20
C LYS A 91 11.39 12.41 1.35
N GLN A 92 10.11 12.36 1.68
CA GLN A 92 9.57 11.36 2.60
C GLN A 92 8.86 10.28 1.79
N PRO A 93 9.07 8.99 2.10
CA PRO A 93 8.28 7.93 1.49
C PRO A 93 6.83 8.07 1.92
N TYR A 94 5.90 7.78 1.01
CA TYR A 94 4.51 7.63 1.35
C TYR A 94 4.33 6.29 2.09
N ARG A 95 4.01 6.34 3.37
CA ARG A 95 3.81 5.16 4.23
C ARG A 95 2.53 5.33 5.03
N ALA A 96 1.66 4.33 4.98
CA ALA A 96 0.55 4.24 5.91
C ALA A 96 1.10 3.93 7.32
N PRO A 97 0.45 4.41 8.39
CA PRO A 97 0.80 3.99 9.73
C PRO A 97 0.55 2.48 9.86
N THR A 98 1.57 1.74 10.24
CA THR A 98 1.58 0.28 10.34
C THR A 98 1.00 -0.12 11.70
N THR A 99 1.85 -0.41 12.68
CA THR A 99 1.47 -0.86 14.02
C THR A 99 0.74 0.21 14.83
N THR A 100 0.99 1.49 14.62
CA THR A 100 0.25 2.55 15.33
C THR A 100 -1.24 2.60 14.98
N SER A 101 -1.67 1.97 13.88
CA SER A 101 -3.09 1.83 13.53
C SER A 101 -3.81 0.71 14.30
N PHE A 102 -3.06 -0.26 14.84
CA PHE A 102 -3.61 -1.49 15.44
C PHE A 102 -3.30 -1.62 16.94
N PHE A 103 -2.46 -0.75 17.49
CA PHE A 103 -2.01 -0.79 18.87
C PHE A 103 -2.16 0.59 19.52
N GLY A 104 -2.48 0.63 20.82
CA GLY A 104 -2.74 1.86 21.57
C GLY A 104 -4.21 2.02 21.99
N PRO A 105 -4.62 3.21 22.48
CA PRO A 105 -5.95 3.43 23.06
C PRO A 105 -7.14 3.17 22.13
N GLY A 106 -6.94 3.34 20.81
CA GLY A 106 -7.95 3.12 19.78
C GLY A 106 -7.83 1.79 19.05
N ALA A 107 -7.07 0.83 19.59
CA ALA A 107 -6.84 -0.45 18.93
C ALA A 107 -8.17 -1.20 18.70
N PRO A 108 -8.40 -1.77 17.50
CA PRO A 108 -9.57 -2.60 17.26
C PRO A 108 -9.59 -3.81 18.20
N GLY A 109 -10.75 -4.14 18.76
CA GLY A 109 -10.89 -5.21 19.77
C GLY A 109 -10.37 -6.57 19.31
N TYR A 110 -10.55 -6.90 18.03
CA TYR A 110 -10.09 -8.18 17.45
C TYR A 110 -8.57 -8.35 17.49
N VAL A 111 -7.78 -7.28 17.56
CA VAL A 111 -6.31 -7.39 17.48
C VAL A 111 -5.76 -8.15 18.67
N ARG A 112 -6.29 -7.87 19.87
CA ARG A 112 -5.87 -8.56 21.10
C ARG A 112 -6.27 -10.04 21.09
N GLU A 113 -7.46 -10.33 20.59
CA GLU A 113 -7.97 -11.70 20.47
C GLU A 113 -7.14 -12.53 19.49
N LEU A 114 -6.93 -12.02 18.27
CA LEU A 114 -6.20 -12.73 17.21
C LEU A 114 -4.71 -12.93 17.51
N LEU A 115 -4.14 -12.11 18.39
CA LEU A 115 -2.75 -12.25 18.86
C LEU A 115 -2.64 -12.96 20.21
N SER A 116 -3.75 -13.49 20.75
CA SER A 116 -3.72 -14.27 21.99
C SER A 116 -3.05 -15.63 21.77
N PRO A 117 -2.36 -16.19 22.78
CA PRO A 117 -1.70 -17.49 22.65
C PRO A 117 -2.64 -18.60 22.14
N ASP A 118 -3.90 -18.60 22.60
CA ASP A 118 -4.91 -19.58 22.22
C ASP A 118 -5.26 -19.47 20.74
N MET A 119 -5.48 -18.25 20.21
CA MET A 119 -5.78 -18.05 18.80
C MET A 119 -4.57 -18.32 17.90
N LEU A 120 -3.38 -17.92 18.33
CA LEU A 120 -2.13 -18.22 17.62
C LEU A 120 -1.94 -19.74 17.51
N ALA A 121 -2.14 -20.48 18.60
CA ALA A 121 -2.06 -21.93 18.62
C ALA A 121 -3.16 -22.60 17.79
N ALA A 122 -4.40 -22.12 17.90
CA ALA A 122 -5.54 -22.65 17.15
C ALA A 122 -5.34 -22.49 15.64
N HIS A 123 -4.83 -21.33 15.20
CA HIS A 123 -4.52 -21.11 13.78
C HIS A 123 -3.28 -21.88 13.32
N GLY A 124 -2.25 -22.02 14.17
CA GLY A 124 -1.08 -22.85 13.89
C GLY A 124 -0.20 -22.34 12.74
N LEU A 125 -0.25 -21.04 12.46
CA LEU A 125 0.48 -20.42 11.35
C LEU A 125 1.84 -19.82 11.74
N VAL A 126 2.07 -19.62 13.04
CA VAL A 126 3.23 -18.92 13.58
C VAL A 126 3.64 -19.51 14.93
N GLU A 127 4.90 -19.31 15.31
CA GLU A 127 5.39 -19.65 16.64
C GLU A 127 4.74 -18.76 17.70
N VAL A 128 4.09 -19.38 18.69
CA VAL A 128 3.25 -18.69 19.68
C VAL A 128 4.07 -17.74 20.56
N GLU A 129 5.12 -18.24 21.22
CA GLU A 129 5.87 -17.45 22.19
C GLU A 129 6.62 -16.24 21.59
N PRO A 130 7.38 -16.37 20.49
CA PRO A 130 8.02 -15.22 19.85
C PRO A 130 7.01 -14.16 19.39
N THR A 131 5.86 -14.60 18.87
CA THR A 131 4.78 -13.71 18.43
C THR A 131 4.17 -12.96 19.61
N ARG A 132 3.87 -13.67 20.70
CA ARG A 132 3.34 -13.09 21.94
C ARG A 132 4.28 -12.03 22.49
N MET A 133 5.58 -12.31 22.56
CA MET A 133 6.58 -11.34 23.02
C MET A 133 6.61 -10.08 22.15
N LEU A 134 6.54 -10.23 20.82
CA LEU A 134 6.52 -9.10 19.90
C LEU A 134 5.23 -8.27 20.03
N ALA A 135 4.08 -8.93 20.19
CA ALA A 135 2.80 -8.27 20.40
C ALA A 135 2.76 -7.50 21.73
N GLU A 136 3.26 -8.08 22.82
CA GLU A 136 3.38 -7.39 24.12
C GLU A 136 4.30 -6.18 24.04
N LYS A 137 5.43 -6.29 23.34
CA LYS A 137 6.31 -5.15 23.06
C LYS A 137 5.56 -4.04 22.32
N ALA A 138 4.72 -4.38 21.35
CA ALA A 138 3.91 -3.40 20.61
C ALA A 138 2.84 -2.76 21.49
N TRP A 139 2.15 -3.53 22.35
CA TRP A 139 1.18 -3.00 23.32
C TRP A 139 1.84 -2.01 24.29
N ALA A 140 2.97 -2.39 24.88
CA ALA A 140 3.71 -1.56 25.83
C ALA A 140 4.23 -0.24 25.21
N ARG A 141 4.36 -0.18 23.89
CA ARG A 141 4.87 0.99 23.16
C ARG A 141 3.83 1.68 22.28
N GLU A 142 2.54 1.36 22.44
CA GLU A 142 1.46 1.91 21.62
C GLU A 142 1.75 1.79 20.11
N GLY A 143 2.28 0.65 19.69
CA GLY A 143 2.66 0.38 18.29
C GLY A 143 3.96 1.04 17.83
N ARG A 144 4.65 1.85 18.64
CA ARG A 144 5.94 2.47 18.26
C ARG A 144 7.10 1.49 18.46
N LEU A 145 7.26 0.57 17.51
CA LEU A 145 8.33 -0.44 17.54
C LEU A 145 9.68 0.14 17.10
N SER A 146 10.75 -0.64 17.29
CA SER A 146 12.13 -0.15 17.10
C SER A 146 12.54 -0.04 15.63
N GLY A 147 11.80 -0.65 14.70
CA GLY A 147 12.06 -0.50 13.27
C GLY A 147 11.15 -1.34 12.38
N GLU A 148 11.26 -1.07 11.08
CA GLU A 148 10.40 -1.62 10.01
C GLU A 148 10.25 -3.14 10.05
N ARG A 149 11.33 -3.87 10.39
CA ARG A 149 11.29 -5.35 10.42
C ARG A 149 10.29 -5.86 11.46
N GLU A 150 10.28 -5.25 12.65
CA GLU A 150 9.37 -5.65 13.72
C GLU A 150 7.93 -5.29 13.37
N GLU A 151 7.72 -4.09 12.82
CA GLU A 151 6.41 -3.62 12.38
C GLU A 151 5.84 -4.53 11.29
N MET A 152 6.61 -4.80 10.24
CA MET A 152 6.20 -5.67 9.13
C MET A 152 5.94 -7.11 9.57
N ALA A 153 6.77 -7.65 10.47
CA ALA A 153 6.54 -8.98 11.02
C ALA A 153 5.20 -9.04 11.75
N LEU A 154 4.94 -8.08 12.64
CA LEU A 154 3.71 -8.09 13.44
C LEU A 154 2.46 -7.85 12.59
N ILE A 155 2.52 -6.93 11.61
CA ILE A 155 1.42 -6.70 10.67
C ILE A 155 1.20 -7.92 9.76
N GLY A 156 2.27 -8.57 9.31
CA GLY A 156 2.18 -9.81 8.54
C GLY A 156 1.50 -10.93 9.32
N ILE A 157 1.90 -11.12 10.59
CA ILE A 157 1.28 -12.10 11.49
C ILE A 157 -0.20 -11.76 11.70
N LEU A 158 -0.53 -10.52 12.05
CA LEU A 158 -1.92 -10.10 12.25
C LEU A 158 -2.76 -10.30 10.99
N SER A 159 -2.22 -9.99 9.82
CA SER A 159 -2.90 -10.21 8.53
C SER A 159 -3.17 -11.70 8.28
N LEU A 160 -2.22 -12.58 8.60
CA LEU A 160 -2.42 -14.03 8.53
C LEU A 160 -3.48 -14.51 9.51
N GLN A 161 -3.50 -13.98 10.74
CA GLN A 161 -4.50 -14.32 11.74
C GLN A 161 -5.91 -13.87 11.32
N ILE A 162 -6.04 -12.67 10.77
CA ILE A 162 -7.32 -12.17 10.21
C ILE A 162 -7.78 -13.06 9.06
N LEU A 163 -6.89 -13.38 8.11
CA LEU A 163 -7.23 -14.24 6.98
C LEU A 163 -7.63 -15.65 7.44
N ALA A 164 -6.90 -16.24 8.38
CA ALA A 164 -7.22 -17.55 8.93
C ALA A 164 -8.57 -17.56 9.65
N HIS A 165 -8.84 -16.53 10.46
CA HIS A 165 -10.11 -16.37 11.14
C HIS A 165 -11.27 -16.29 10.13
N TRP A 166 -11.13 -15.41 9.13
CA TRP A 166 -12.12 -15.24 8.07
C TRP A 166 -12.37 -16.54 7.31
N LEU A 167 -11.32 -17.25 6.88
CA LEU A 167 -11.46 -18.51 6.15
C LEU A 167 -12.15 -19.62 6.95
N ARG A 168 -11.91 -19.68 8.27
CA ARG A 168 -12.44 -20.75 9.13
C ARG A 168 -13.84 -20.46 9.63
N HIS A 169 -14.17 -19.21 9.90
CA HIS A 169 -15.40 -18.85 10.62
C HIS A 169 -16.39 -18.06 9.77
N GLU A 170 -15.93 -17.15 8.91
CA GLU A 170 -16.81 -16.24 8.17
C GLU A 170 -17.09 -16.72 6.73
N LEU A 171 -16.08 -17.24 6.04
CA LEU A 171 -16.21 -17.66 4.64
C LEU A 171 -17.28 -18.74 4.46
N PRO A 172 -17.35 -19.82 5.27
CA PRO A 172 -18.39 -20.84 5.08
C PRO A 172 -19.81 -20.26 5.20
N GLN A 173 -20.01 -19.34 6.15
CA GLN A 173 -21.30 -18.69 6.36
C GLN A 173 -21.65 -17.75 5.20
N THR A 174 -20.67 -16.96 4.75
CA THR A 174 -20.81 -16.05 3.61
C THR A 174 -21.15 -16.81 2.34
N VAL A 175 -20.44 -17.91 2.06
CA VAL A 175 -20.70 -18.77 0.90
C VAL A 175 -22.09 -19.39 0.98
N ALA A 176 -22.52 -19.88 2.15
CA ALA A 176 -23.85 -20.44 2.32
C ALA A 176 -24.95 -19.38 2.09
N ALA A 177 -24.76 -18.17 2.63
CA ALA A 177 -25.69 -17.06 2.47
C ALA A 177 -25.81 -16.59 1.01
N GLU A 178 -24.69 -16.37 0.33
CA GLU A 178 -24.70 -15.95 -1.08
C GLU A 178 -25.20 -17.06 -2.00
N THR A 179 -24.86 -18.33 -1.73
CA THR A 179 -25.40 -19.47 -2.50
C THR A 179 -26.93 -19.54 -2.37
N LYS A 180 -27.47 -19.35 -1.16
CA LYS A 180 -28.91 -19.28 -0.94
C LYS A 180 -29.51 -18.11 -1.71
N ARG A 181 -28.93 -16.91 -1.59
CA ARG A 181 -29.39 -15.70 -2.30
C ARG A 181 -29.42 -15.90 -3.82
N LEU A 182 -28.39 -16.49 -4.41
CA LEU A 182 -28.32 -16.77 -5.85
C LEU A 182 -29.35 -17.82 -6.30
N ARG A 183 -29.65 -18.81 -5.45
CA ARG A 183 -30.65 -19.85 -5.76
C ARG A 183 -32.09 -19.39 -5.60
N THR A 184 -32.38 -18.49 -4.66
CA THR A 184 -33.75 -18.03 -4.35
C THR A 184 -34.07 -16.65 -4.88
N GLY A 185 -33.06 -15.85 -5.23
CA GLY A 185 -33.23 -14.50 -5.75
C GLY A 185 -33.63 -14.50 -7.22
N ALA A 186 -34.49 -13.56 -7.61
CA ALA A 186 -34.73 -13.31 -9.03
C ALA A 186 -33.40 -12.88 -9.69
N PRO A 187 -33.10 -13.38 -10.90
CA PRO A 187 -31.86 -13.02 -11.59
C PRO A 187 -31.84 -11.50 -11.81
N SER A 188 -30.89 -10.82 -11.16
CA SER A 188 -30.65 -9.40 -11.39
C SER A 188 -29.82 -9.26 -12.67
N VAL A 189 -30.46 -8.87 -13.77
CA VAL A 189 -29.75 -8.50 -14.99
C VAL A 189 -29.13 -7.12 -14.77
N ILE A 190 -27.80 -7.08 -14.64
CA ILE A 190 -27.05 -5.84 -14.73
C ILE A 190 -26.96 -5.50 -16.22
N ILE A 191 -27.82 -4.59 -16.69
CA ILE A 191 -27.70 -4.01 -18.03
C ILE A 191 -26.65 -2.92 -17.94
N ASP A 192 -25.44 -3.21 -18.43
CA ASP A 192 -24.42 -2.19 -18.64
C ASP A 192 -24.89 -1.26 -19.77
N ARG A 193 -25.23 -0.02 -19.42
CA ARG A 193 -25.69 1.01 -20.37
C ARG A 193 -24.56 1.87 -20.91
N CYS A 194 -23.29 1.49 -20.74
CA CYS A 194 -22.14 2.29 -21.20
C CYS A 194 -21.90 2.30 -22.73
N ALA A 195 -22.84 1.83 -23.56
CA ALA A 195 -22.77 1.95 -25.01
C ALA A 195 -24.00 2.72 -25.54
N ALA A 196 -23.95 4.04 -25.46
CA ALA A 196 -24.82 4.97 -26.20
C ALA A 196 -24.06 6.25 -26.53
#